data_AF-A9IYU2-F1
#
_entry.id   AF-A9IYU2-F1
#
_cell.length_a   1.000
_cell.length_b   1.000
_cell.length_c   1.000
_cell.angle_alpha   90.00
_cell.angle_beta   90.00
_cell.angle_gamma   90.00
#
_symmetry.space_group_name_H-M   'P 1'
#
loop_
_entity.id
_entity.type
_entity.pdbx_description
1 polymer ?
#
loop_
_entity_poly.entity_id
_entity_poly.type
_entity_poly.pdbx_seq_one_letter_code
_entity_poly.pdbx_strand_id
1 'polypeptide(L)'
;MMAINTKRTNSTLIGLEDAVELSSYFSRNANHLRLWEPLRSDDYHSLTAWETRANAFAYESAQGQAYRYAVRLKNENTIIGVVNFTNVVRGVFQACHLGFLLMKNNKAKALCLKVYRRS
;
A
#
# COMPACT_ATOMS: atom_id res chain seq x y z
N MET A 1 -12.59 -8.05 -9.06
CA MET A 1 -11.91 -7.14 -8.12
C MET A 1 -10.86 -7.94 -7.36
N MET A 2 -9.57 -7.78 -7.67
CA MET A 2 -8.47 -8.60 -7.10
C MET A 2 -8.20 -8.19 -5.66
N ALA A 3 -8.81 -8.87 -4.68
CA ALA A 3 -8.51 -8.71 -3.26
C ALA A 3 -7.70 -9.92 -2.77
N ILE A 4 -6.61 -9.67 -2.03
CA ILE A 4 -5.77 -10.73 -1.46
C ILE A 4 -6.17 -10.94 -0.01
N ASN A 5 -6.84 -12.06 0.25
CA ASN A 5 -7.33 -12.42 1.58
C ASN A 5 -6.41 -13.46 2.23
N THR A 6 -5.94 -13.18 3.45
CA THR A 6 -5.23 -14.16 4.28
C THR A 6 -6.09 -14.56 5.48
N LYS A 7 -5.60 -15.45 6.35
CA LYS A 7 -6.29 -15.80 7.60
C LYS A 7 -6.51 -14.59 8.52
N ARG A 8 -5.67 -13.55 8.42
CA ARG A 8 -5.67 -12.41 9.36
C ARG A 8 -5.76 -11.03 8.71
N THR A 9 -5.59 -10.93 7.39
CA THR A 9 -5.63 -9.65 6.67
C THR A 9 -6.48 -9.71 5.41
N ASN A 10 -6.97 -8.54 5.02
CA ASN A 10 -7.54 -8.27 3.72
C ASN A 10 -6.69 -7.19 3.04
N SER A 11 -6.29 -7.43 1.80
CA SER A 11 -5.56 -6.45 0.97
C SER A 11 -6.43 -6.08 -0.21
N THR A 12 -6.83 -4.81 -0.30
CA THR A 12 -7.67 -4.27 -1.39
C THR A 12 -6.91 -3.20 -2.15
N LEU A 13 -7.25 -3.00 -3.42
CA LEU A 13 -6.70 -1.88 -4.19
C LEU A 13 -7.03 -0.56 -3.49
N ILE A 14 -6.07 0.36 -3.48
CA ILE A 14 -6.26 1.69 -2.90
C ILE A 14 -7.24 2.47 -3.76
N GLY A 15 -8.33 2.93 -3.13
CA GLY A 15 -9.33 3.80 -3.73
C GLY A 15 -9.36 5.18 -3.07
N LEU A 16 -10.25 6.04 -3.57
CA LEU A 16 -10.42 7.40 -3.01
C LEU A 16 -10.90 7.33 -1.55
N GLU A 17 -11.71 6.33 -1.21
CA GLU A 17 -12.20 6.06 0.14
C GLU A 17 -11.07 5.84 1.16
N ASP A 18 -9.88 5.48 0.70
CA ASP A 18 -8.73 5.18 1.55
C ASP A 18 -7.86 6.40 1.84
N ALA A 19 -8.08 7.53 1.16
CA ALA A 19 -7.22 8.71 1.28
C ALA A 19 -7.13 9.24 2.72
N VAL A 20 -8.26 9.24 3.44
CA VAL A 20 -8.33 9.68 4.85
C VAL A 20 -7.52 8.75 5.76
N GLU A 21 -7.73 7.44 5.64
CA GLU A 21 -7.02 6.47 6.49
C GLU A 21 -5.53 6.38 6.13
N LEU A 22 -5.17 6.55 4.86
CA LEU A 22 -3.76 6.65 4.43
C LEU A 22 -3.09 7.89 5.01
N SER A 23 -3.74 9.06 4.93
CA SER A 23 -3.20 10.28 5.54
C SER A 23 -2.99 10.10 7.05
N SER A 24 -3.97 9.54 7.75
CA SER A 24 -3.87 9.21 9.18
C SER A 24 -2.77 8.18 9.46
N TYR A 25 -2.64 7.14 8.64
CA TYR A 25 -1.61 6.11 8.76
C TYR A 25 -0.19 6.69 8.68
N PHE A 26 0.08 7.51 7.66
CA PHE A 26 1.41 8.11 7.50
C PHE A 26 1.68 9.17 8.56
N SER A 27 0.66 9.91 9.00
CA SER A 27 0.79 10.86 10.11
C SER A 27 1.16 10.17 11.43
N ARG A 28 0.49 9.05 11.77
CA ARG A 28 0.81 8.23 12.95
C ARG A 28 2.22 7.63 12.90
N ASN A 29 2.70 7.31 11.70
CA ASN A 29 3.99 6.65 11.49
C ASN A 29 5.11 7.62 11.06
N ALA A 30 4.85 8.93 10.99
CA ALA A 30 5.80 9.93 10.48
C ALA A 30 7.16 9.85 11.19
N ASN A 31 7.15 9.75 12.52
CA ASN A 31 8.37 9.62 13.33
C ASN A 31 9.18 8.34 13.05
N HIS A 32 8.54 7.27 12.59
CA HIS A 32 9.20 6.00 12.24
C HIS A 32 9.64 5.95 10.78
N LEU A 33 8.88 6.57 9.89
CA LEU A 33 9.14 6.60 8.45
C LEU A 33 10.19 7.62 8.05
N ARG A 34 10.37 8.70 8.83
CA ARG A 34 11.39 9.73 8.60
C ARG A 34 12.83 9.19 8.51
N LEU A 35 13.10 8.03 9.10
CA LEU A 35 14.40 7.36 9.04
C LEU A 35 14.65 6.58 7.74
N TRP A 36 13.58 6.25 7.00
CA TRP A 36 13.63 5.32 5.87
C TRP A 36 13.03 5.89 4.58
N GLU A 37 12.36 7.05 4.64
CA GLU A 37 11.85 7.76 3.47
C GLU A 37 12.78 8.91 3.07
N PRO A 38 12.92 9.19 1.75
CA PRO A 38 13.61 10.39 1.29
C PRO A 38 12.96 11.63 1.91
N LEU A 39 13.71 12.72 2.09
CA LEU A 39 13.12 14.01 2.45
C LEU A 39 12.06 14.38 1.41
N ARG A 40 10.81 14.41 1.84
CA ARG A 40 9.66 14.89 1.06
C ARG A 40 9.10 16.14 1.74
N SER A 41 8.36 16.94 0.98
CA SER A 41 7.64 18.09 1.53
C SER A 41 6.67 17.65 2.64
N ASP A 42 6.46 18.50 3.64
CA ASP A 42 5.58 18.20 4.77
C ASP A 42 4.13 17.90 4.30
N ASP A 43 3.71 18.51 3.20
CA ASP A 43 2.38 18.31 2.60
C ASP A 43 2.24 16.97 1.86
N TYR A 44 3.31 16.18 1.74
CA TYR A 44 3.29 14.93 0.99
C TYR A 44 2.31 13.91 1.59
N HIS A 45 1.98 13.99 2.88
CA HIS A 45 0.99 13.10 3.51
C HIS A 45 -0.34 13.80 3.84
N SER A 46 -0.56 14.99 3.30
CA SER A 46 -1.84 15.68 3.39
C SER A 46 -2.97 14.86 2.74
N LEU A 47 -4.19 15.07 3.21
CA LEU A 47 -5.38 14.41 2.67
C LEU A 47 -5.52 14.67 1.16
N THR A 48 -5.41 15.93 0.74
CA THR A 48 -5.56 16.34 -0.67
C THR A 48 -4.51 15.68 -1.57
N ALA A 49 -3.27 15.51 -1.08
CA ALA A 49 -2.24 14.78 -1.80
C ALA A 49 -2.59 13.29 -1.96
N TRP A 50 -3.17 12.68 -0.91
CA TRP A 50 -3.61 11.29 -0.97
C TRP A 50 -4.83 11.08 -1.85
N GLU A 51 -5.79 12.00 -1.88
CA GLU A 51 -6.95 11.95 -2.79
C GLU A 51 -6.49 12.00 -4.25
N THR A 52 -5.57 12.92 -4.56
CA THR A 52 -4.99 13.04 -5.90
C THR A 52 -4.26 11.75 -6.30
N ARG A 53 -3.46 11.18 -5.39
CA ARG A 53 -2.74 9.92 -5.66
C ARG A 53 -3.66 8.71 -5.76
N ALA A 54 -4.67 8.60 -4.91
CA ALA A 54 -5.61 7.49 -4.94
C ALA A 54 -6.32 7.42 -6.31
N ASN A 55 -6.72 8.58 -6.85
CA ASN A 55 -7.26 8.66 -8.21
C ASN A 55 -6.25 8.20 -9.27
N ALA A 56 -5.00 8.66 -9.20
CA ALA A 56 -3.94 8.21 -10.10
C ALA A 56 -3.69 6.69 -9.99
N PHE A 57 -3.72 6.14 -8.77
CA PHE A 57 -3.53 4.70 -8.54
C PHE A 57 -4.66 3.86 -9.11
N ALA A 58 -5.91 4.33 -8.98
CA ALA A 58 -7.05 3.68 -9.60
C ALA A 58 -6.91 3.66 -11.12
N TYR A 59 -6.46 4.77 -11.73
CA TYR A 59 -6.19 4.85 -13.16
C TYR A 59 -5.06 3.90 -13.60
N GLU A 60 -3.90 3.93 -12.93
CA GLU A 60 -2.76 3.04 -13.23
C GLU A 60 -3.12 1.55 -13.08
N SER A 61 -3.95 1.22 -12.09
CA SER A 61 -4.46 -0.15 -11.88
C SER A 61 -5.40 -0.57 -13.00
N ALA A 62 -6.27 0.33 -13.49
CA ALA A 62 -7.14 0.05 -14.63
C ALA A 62 -6.34 -0.18 -15.92
N GLN A 63 -5.23 0.54 -16.09
CA GLN A 63 -4.29 0.34 -17.21
C GLN A 63 -3.32 -0.85 -17.00
N GLY A 64 -3.36 -1.48 -15.84
CA GLY A 64 -2.52 -2.62 -15.48
C GLY A 64 -1.02 -2.33 -15.39
N GLN A 65 -0.66 -1.06 -15.18
CA GLN A 65 0.73 -0.58 -15.07
C GLN A 65 1.29 -0.72 -13.66
N ALA A 66 0.44 -0.55 -12.65
CA ALA A 66 0.79 -0.68 -11.25
C ALA A 66 -0.43 -1.08 -10.41
N TYR A 67 -0.18 -1.84 -9.35
CA TYR A 67 -1.21 -2.25 -8.39
C TYR A 67 -0.76 -1.89 -6.99
N ARG A 68 -1.53 -1.04 -6.32
CA ARG A 68 -1.22 -0.61 -4.96
C ARG A 68 -2.34 -1.03 -4.03
N TYR A 69 -1.95 -1.72 -2.97
CA TYR A 69 -2.84 -2.39 -2.05
C TYR A 69 -2.71 -1.80 -0.66
N ALA A 70 -3.84 -1.47 -0.04
CA ALA A 70 -3.94 -1.23 1.39
C ALA A 70 -4.17 -2.56 2.11
N VAL A 71 -3.32 -2.87 3.09
CA VAL A 71 -3.43 -4.07 3.92
C VAL A 71 -4.11 -3.70 5.24
N ARG A 72 -5.22 -4.37 5.56
CA ARG A 72 -5.99 -4.19 6.79
C ARG A 72 -6.09 -5.49 7.56
N LEU A 73 -6.18 -5.42 8.88
CA LEU A 73 -6.47 -6.60 9.71
C LEU A 73 -7.93 -7.00 9.55
N LYS A 74 -8.22 -8.30 9.51
CA LYS A 74 -9.60 -8.75 9.60
C LYS A 74 -10.12 -8.35 10.98
N ASN A 75 -11.25 -7.65 11.01
CA ASN A 75 -11.93 -7.06 12.17
C ASN A 75 -11.52 -5.63 12.53
N GLU A 76 -10.53 -5.04 11.86
CA GLU A 76 -10.16 -3.63 12.03
C GLU A 76 -10.14 -2.98 10.64
N ASN A 77 -10.88 -1.88 10.44
CA ASN A 77 -10.81 -1.14 9.18
C ASN A 77 -9.55 -0.26 9.06
N THR A 78 -8.57 -0.51 9.92
CA THR A 78 -7.33 0.27 10.02
C THR A 78 -6.30 -0.27 9.05
N ILE A 79 -5.69 0.64 8.28
CA ILE A 79 -4.58 0.29 7.40
C ILE A 79 -3.35 0.00 8.27
N ILE A 80 -2.76 -1.18 8.10
CA ILE A 80 -1.56 -1.62 8.82
C ILE A 80 -0.31 -1.68 7.94
N GLY A 81 -0.51 -1.46 6.64
CA GLY A 81 0.57 -1.40 5.66
C GLY A 81 0.06 -1.16 4.24
N VAL A 82 1.01 -0.84 3.37
CA VAL A 82 0.78 -0.61 1.94
C VAL A 82 1.74 -1.48 1.14
N VAL A 83 1.24 -2.16 0.12
CA VAL A 83 2.01 -2.98 -0.80
C VAL A 83 1.86 -2.42 -2.21
N ASN A 84 2.97 -2.08 -2.84
CA ASN A 84 3.03 -1.47 -4.16
C ASN A 84 3.71 -2.42 -5.14
N PHE A 85 3.00 -2.80 -6.18
CA PHE A 85 3.54 -3.44 -7.38
C PHE A 85 3.63 -2.37 -8.45
N THR A 86 4.82 -1.92 -8.79
CA THR A 86 5.06 -0.90 -9.82
C THR A 86 5.92 -1.46 -10.95
N ASN A 87 5.96 -0.77 -12.08
CA ASN A 87 6.72 -1.19 -13.26
C ASN A 87 6.36 -2.62 -13.70
N VAL A 88 5.05 -2.89 -13.81
CA VAL A 88 4.56 -4.22 -14.18
C VAL A 88 4.83 -4.45 -15.67
N VAL A 89 5.79 -5.32 -15.97
CA VAL A 89 6.17 -5.72 -17.33
C VAL A 89 5.47 -7.03 -17.66
N ARG A 90 4.49 -6.98 -18.58
CA ARG A 90 3.68 -8.14 -19.01
C ARG A 90 4.20 -8.83 -20.28
N GLY A 91 5.40 -8.50 -20.74
CA GLY A 91 6.08 -9.22 -21.83
C GLY A 91 6.59 -10.60 -21.41
N VAL A 92 7.54 -11.17 -22.15
CA VAL A 92 8.15 -12.47 -21.84
C VAL A 92 8.81 -12.56 -20.45
N PHE A 93 9.16 -11.41 -19.86
CA PHE A 93 9.88 -11.34 -18.58
C PHE A 93 8.98 -11.37 -17.33
N GLN A 94 7.65 -11.14 -17.47
CA GLN A 94 6.66 -11.15 -16.37
C GLN A 94 7.18 -10.62 -15.02
N ALA A 95 7.63 -9.37 -14.96
CA ALA A 95 8.29 -8.80 -13.79
C ALA A 95 7.55 -7.59 -13.21
N CYS A 96 7.76 -7.32 -11.93
CA CYS A 96 7.32 -6.09 -11.28
C CYS A 96 8.28 -5.71 -10.14
N HIS A 97 8.35 -4.42 -9.82
CA HIS A 97 9.00 -3.96 -8.59
C HIS A 97 8.01 -4.01 -7.44
N LEU A 98 8.42 -4.69 -6.35
CA LEU A 98 7.63 -4.82 -5.13
C LEU A 98 8.19 -3.90 -4.05
N GLY A 99 7.43 -2.88 -3.68
CA GLY A 99 7.67 -2.05 -2.50
C GLY A 99 6.65 -2.35 -1.41
N PHE A 100 7.07 -2.43 -0.15
CA PHE A 100 6.15 -2.56 0.98
C PHE A 100 6.52 -1.57 2.08
N LEU A 101 5.49 -0.97 2.68
CA LEU A 101 5.58 -0.11 3.86
C LEU A 101 4.71 -0.73 4.94
N LEU A 102 5.29 -1.08 6.08
CA LEU A 102 4.59 -1.75 7.18
C LEU A 102 4.81 -0.97 8.47
N MET A 103 3.80 -0.94 9.35
CA MET A 103 3.99 -0.39 10.69
C MET A 103 5.07 -1.16 11.45
N LYS A 104 5.67 -0.49 12.44
CA LYS A 104 6.70 -1.00 13.38
C LYS A 104 6.27 -2.25 14.18
N ASN A 105 5.07 -2.77 13.99
CA ASN A 105 4.61 -3.97 14.68
C ASN A 105 5.18 -5.22 13.99
N ASN A 106 6.07 -5.95 14.69
CA ASN A 106 6.80 -7.14 14.20
C ASN A 106 5.94 -8.21 13.51
N LYS A 107 4.62 -8.23 13.75
CA LYS A 107 3.66 -9.15 13.12
C LYS A 107 3.42 -8.87 11.63
N ALA A 108 3.53 -7.61 11.18
CA ALA A 108 3.26 -7.22 9.80
C ALA A 108 4.34 -7.76 8.83
N LYS A 109 5.60 -7.75 9.27
CA LYS A 109 6.77 -8.24 8.50
C LYS A 109 6.66 -9.75 8.18
N ALA A 110 6.28 -10.56 9.17
CA ALA A 110 6.08 -12.01 8.99
C ALA A 110 4.85 -12.34 8.12
N LEU A 111 3.88 -11.43 8.03
CA LEU A 111 2.65 -11.64 7.26
C LEU A 111 2.85 -11.33 5.77
N CYS A 112 3.64 -10.31 5.45
CA CYS A 112 3.98 -9.96 4.07
C CYS A 112 4.76 -11.10 3.37
N LEU A 113 5.66 -11.77 4.10
CA LEU A 113 6.37 -12.95 3.59
C LEU A 113 5.42 -14.13 3.25
N LYS A 114 4.27 -14.23 3.94
CA LYS A 114 3.24 -15.24 3.67
C LYS A 114 2.34 -14.89 2.50
N VAL A 115 2.13 -13.60 2.22
CA VAL A 115 1.44 -13.15 1.00
C VAL A 115 2.31 -13.46 -0.22
N TYR A 116 3.61 -13.17 -0.15
CA TYR A 116 4.57 -13.43 -1.22
C TYR A 116 4.67 -14.92 -1.63
N ARG A 117 4.67 -15.84 -0.66
CA ARG A 117 4.76 -17.29 -0.93
C ARG A 117 3.50 -17.91 -1.57
N ARG A 118 2.47 -17.12 -1.87
CA ARG A 118 1.20 -17.58 -2.43
C ARG A 118 0.83 -16.92 -3.76
N SER A 119 1.70 -16.06 -4.28
CA SER A 119 1.61 -15.52 -5.64
C SER A 119 2.21 -16.49 -6.65
#